data_AF-L2GQA8-F1
#
_entry.id   AF-L2GQA8-F1
#
_cell.length_a   1.000
_cell.length_b   1.000
_cell.length_c   1.000
_cell.angle_alpha   90.00
_cell.angle_beta   90.00
_cell.angle_gamma   90.00
#
_symmetry.space_group_name_H-M   'P 1'
#
loop_
_entity.id
_entity.type
_entity.pdbx_description
1 polymer ?
#
loop_
_entity_poly.entity_id
_entity_poly.type
_entity_poly.pdbx_seq_one_letter_code
_entity_poly.pdbx_strand_id
1 'polypeptide(L)'
;NDKNGEHSFKRRQFPVLLSSAMTIHKSQGQSFDKVSVYLHSPVFVHGQLYVALSRVRYANGLRVYVADNGDQRKHEDSKVYTRNVVYNEPLE
;
A
#
# COMPACT_ATOMS: atom_id res chain seq x y z
N ASN A 1 -25.73 -11.61 39.48
CA ASN A 1 -25.02 -12.80 39.00
C ASN A 1 -25.06 -12.80 37.49
N ASP A 2 -24.16 -12.07 36.83
CA ASP A 2 -23.98 -12.17 35.38
C ASP A 2 -22.48 -12.17 35.07
N LYS A 3 -21.89 -13.36 35.08
CA LYS A 3 -20.55 -13.57 34.53
C LYS A 3 -20.70 -13.59 33.01
N ASN A 4 -20.67 -12.40 32.41
CA ASN A 4 -20.60 -12.22 30.97
C ASN A 4 -19.26 -12.84 30.51
N GLY A 5 -19.30 -14.08 30.04
CA GLY A 5 -18.13 -14.85 29.63
C GLY A 5 -17.49 -14.17 28.42
N GLU A 6 -16.37 -13.50 28.66
CA GLU A 6 -15.57 -12.85 27.63
C GLU A 6 -14.92 -13.94 26.74
N HIS A 7 -15.61 -14.30 25.66
CA HIS A 7 -15.09 -15.27 24.70
C HIS A 7 -13.96 -14.64 23.87
N SER A 8 -12.72 -14.81 24.34
CA SER A 8 -11.51 -14.40 23.62
C SER A 8 -11.23 -15.35 22.44
N PHE A 9 -11.33 -14.84 21.20
CA PHE A 9 -10.89 -15.56 20.02
C PHE A 9 -9.35 -15.65 19.98
N LYS A 10 -8.82 -16.88 19.92
CA LYS A 10 -7.38 -17.13 19.85
C LYS A 10 -7.02 -17.71 18.49
N ARG A 11 -6.02 -17.11 17.83
CA ARG A 11 -5.45 -17.61 16.58
C ARG A 11 -4.14 -18.34 16.84
N ARG A 12 -4.00 -19.58 16.34
CA ARG A 12 -2.73 -20.33 16.31
C ARG A 12 -2.31 -20.50 14.86
N GLN A 13 -1.17 -19.95 14.49
CA GLN A 13 -0.59 -20.00 13.15
C GLN A 13 0.93 -19.79 13.27
N PHE A 14 1.74 -20.45 12.44
CA PHE A 14 3.17 -20.15 12.38
C PHE A 14 3.39 -18.70 11.87
N PRO A 15 4.32 -17.92 12.45
CA PRO A 15 4.54 -16.53 12.07
C PRO A 15 5.35 -16.40 10.77
N VAL A 16 4.90 -17.08 9.72
CA VAL A 16 5.51 -17.06 8.37
C VAL A 16 4.48 -16.64 7.34
N LEU A 17 4.90 -15.76 6.44
CA LEU A 17 4.10 -15.28 5.30
C LEU A 17 4.98 -15.41 4.05
N LEU A 18 4.41 -15.93 2.96
CA LEU A 18 5.07 -15.91 1.65
C LEU A 18 5.12 -14.44 1.19
N SER A 19 6.29 -13.79 1.21
CA SER A 19 6.42 -12.34 1.02
C SER A 19 7.01 -11.93 -0.34
N SER A 20 6.67 -12.64 -1.42
CA SER A 20 7.04 -12.16 -2.77
C SER A 20 6.27 -10.89 -3.16
N ALA A 21 5.05 -10.73 -2.64
CA ALA A 21 4.24 -9.54 -2.80
C ALA A 21 3.52 -9.26 -1.47
N MET A 22 3.43 -7.98 -1.10
CA MET A 22 2.71 -7.54 0.08
C MET A 22 1.95 -6.27 -0.23
N THR A 23 0.90 -6.00 0.54
CA THR A 23 0.17 -4.74 0.40
C THR A 23 1.00 -3.58 0.95
N ILE A 24 0.77 -2.37 0.43
CA ILE A 24 1.46 -1.15 0.88
C ILE A 24 1.33 -0.97 2.41
N HIS A 25 0.13 -1.20 2.95
CA HIS A 25 -0.11 -1.11 4.40
C HIS A 25 0.73 -2.11 5.20
N LYS A 26 0.95 -3.32 4.70
CA LYS A 26 1.79 -4.32 5.38
C LYS A 26 3.27 -3.97 5.30
N SER A 27 3.70 -3.22 4.28
CA SER A 27 5.09 -2.75 4.14
C SER A 27 5.44 -1.57 5.07
N GLN A 28 4.47 -0.95 5.74
CA GLN A 28 4.70 0.20 6.59
C GLN A 28 5.69 -0.14 7.73
N GLY A 29 6.71 0.72 7.89
CA GLY A 29 7.79 0.51 8.87
C GLY A 29 8.92 -0.40 8.37
N GLN A 30 8.80 -1.02 7.20
CA GLN A 30 9.86 -1.85 6.60
C GLN A 30 10.69 -1.04 5.61
N SER A 31 11.93 -1.48 5.37
CA SER A 31 12.83 -0.94 4.34
C SER A 31 13.34 -2.09 3.48
N PHE A 32 13.45 -1.85 2.17
CA PHE A 32 13.91 -2.83 1.19
C PHE A 32 14.96 -2.22 0.26
N ASP A 33 15.86 -3.04 -0.26
CA ASP A 33 16.86 -2.60 -1.23
C ASP A 33 16.26 -2.38 -2.63
N LYS A 34 15.28 -3.22 -3.00
CA LYS A 34 14.56 -3.14 -4.28
C LYS A 34 13.08 -3.47 -4.10
N VAL A 35 12.21 -2.66 -4.69
CA VAL A 35 10.75 -2.84 -4.69
C VAL A 35 10.17 -2.52 -6.06
N SER A 36 9.21 -3.33 -6.48
CA SER A 36 8.31 -2.98 -7.58
C SER A 36 6.92 -2.70 -7.00
N VAL A 37 6.42 -1.48 -7.21
CA VAL A 37 5.09 -1.06 -6.81
C VAL A 37 4.13 -1.27 -7.98
N TYR A 38 3.18 -2.16 -7.82
CA TYR A 38 2.15 -2.44 -8.81
C TYR A 38 0.83 -1.77 -8.42
N LEU A 39 0.41 -0.78 -9.20
CA LEU A 39 -0.82 -0.01 -9.01
C LEU A 39 -1.86 -0.45 -10.04
N HIS A 40 -2.58 -1.52 -9.70
CA HIS A 40 -3.72 -1.97 -10.50
C HIS A 40 -4.86 -0.94 -10.47
N SER A 41 -5.21 -0.45 -9.29
CA SER A 41 -6.23 0.59 -9.10
C SER A 41 -5.60 1.85 -8.49
N PRO A 42 -6.24 3.02 -8.59
CA PRO A 42 -5.75 4.24 -7.94
C PRO A 42 -5.56 4.05 -6.43
N VAL A 43 -4.54 4.70 -5.86
CA VAL A 43 -4.42 4.80 -4.40
C VAL A 43 -5.63 5.54 -3.84
N PHE A 44 -6.13 5.09 -2.68
CA PHE A 44 -7.43 5.53 -2.17
C PHE A 44 -7.33 6.39 -0.90
N VAL A 45 -6.17 6.37 -0.22
CA VAL A 45 -5.95 7.10 1.05
C VAL A 45 -4.73 8.00 0.97
N HIS A 46 -4.81 9.11 1.72
CA HIS A 46 -3.71 10.03 1.89
C HIS A 46 -2.42 9.35 2.37
N GLY A 47 -1.29 9.73 1.78
CA GLY A 47 0.02 9.20 2.16
C GLY A 47 0.28 7.76 1.73
N GLN A 48 -0.70 7.02 1.18
CA GLN A 48 -0.50 5.63 0.77
C GLN A 48 0.58 5.49 -0.32
N LEU A 49 0.57 6.37 -1.32
CA LEU A 49 1.61 6.38 -2.35
C LEU A 49 2.98 6.72 -1.74
N TYR A 50 3.03 7.69 -0.83
CA TYR A 50 4.26 8.03 -0.10
C TYR A 50 4.80 6.85 0.71
N VAL A 51 3.94 6.12 1.42
CA VAL A 51 4.33 4.92 2.15
C VAL A 51 4.98 3.92 1.20
N ALA A 52 4.40 3.64 0.04
CA ALA A 52 4.97 2.72 -0.93
C ALA A 52 6.34 3.16 -1.46
N LEU A 53 6.49 4.43 -1.85
CA LEU A 53 7.72 4.96 -2.44
C LEU A 53 8.85 5.08 -1.40
N SER A 54 8.52 5.41 -0.15
CA SER A 54 9.48 5.55 0.95
C SER A 54 10.04 4.22 1.47
N ARG A 55 9.59 3.07 0.94
CA ARG A 55 10.12 1.77 1.37
C ARG A 55 11.51 1.46 0.80
N VAL A 56 11.97 2.22 -0.20
CA VAL A 56 13.28 2.04 -0.84
C VAL A 56 14.19 3.22 -0.51
N ARG A 57 15.48 2.94 -0.28
CA ARG A 57 16.49 3.96 0.03
C ARG A 57 16.96 4.75 -1.18
N TYR A 58 17.03 4.11 -2.34
CA TYR A 58 17.59 4.67 -3.56
C TYR A 58 16.63 4.53 -4.73
N ALA A 59 16.56 5.56 -5.59
CA ALA A 59 15.65 5.58 -6.73
C ALA A 59 15.86 4.41 -7.71
N ASN A 60 17.11 3.94 -7.87
CA ASN A 60 17.43 2.79 -8.73
C ASN A 60 16.83 1.46 -8.23
N GLY A 61 16.49 1.37 -6.94
CA GLY A 61 15.82 0.21 -6.35
C GLY A 61 14.30 0.25 -6.51
N LEU A 62 13.73 1.34 -7.02
CA LEU A 62 12.29 1.52 -7.12
C LEU A 62 11.83 1.38 -8.58
N ARG A 63 10.83 0.54 -8.80
CA ARG A 63 10.06 0.49 -10.06
C ARG A 63 8.58 0.68 -9.75
N VAL A 64 7.89 1.50 -10.53
CA VAL A 64 6.45 1.72 -10.39
C VAL A 64 5.78 1.32 -11.69
N TYR A 65 4.76 0.47 -11.59
CA TYR A 65 3.91 0.07 -12.70
C TYR A 65 2.48 0.52 -12.41
N VAL A 66 1.89 1.26 -13.35
CA VAL A 66 0.49 1.70 -13.30
C VAL A 66 -0.26 0.93 -14.38
N ALA A 67 -1.32 0.21 -14.01
CA ALA A 67 -2.07 -0.60 -14.96
C ALA A 67 -2.91 0.27 -15.90
N ASP A 68 -2.91 -0.06 -17.19
CA ASP A 68 -3.84 0.52 -18.16
C ASP A 68 -5.14 -0.30 -18.19
N ASN A 69 -6.02 -0.09 -17.21
CA ASN A 69 -7.25 -0.88 -17.03
C ASN A 69 -8.53 -0.03 -16.89
N GLY A 70 -8.53 1.22 -17.36
CA GLY A 70 -9.70 2.12 -17.30
C GLY A 70 -9.97 2.74 -15.94
N ASP A 71 -9.54 2.11 -14.83
CA ASP A 71 -9.63 2.65 -13.47
C ASP A 71 -8.64 3.80 -13.22
N GLN A 72 -7.53 3.79 -13.95
CA GLN A 72 -6.47 4.80 -13.87
C GLN A 72 -6.75 5.97 -14.81
N ARG A 73 -6.18 7.14 -14.51
CA ARG A 73 -6.35 8.31 -15.38
C ARG A 73 -5.39 8.23 -16.58
N LYS A 74 -5.86 8.74 -17.73
CA LYS A 74 -5.06 8.87 -18.95
C LYS A 74 -4.78 10.33 -19.25
N HIS A 75 -3.58 10.61 -19.76
CA HIS A 75 -3.21 11.92 -20.30
C HIS A 75 -3.55 11.95 -21.80
N GLU A 76 -3.60 13.14 -22.38
CA GLU A 76 -3.82 13.35 -23.83
C GLU A 76 -2.80 12.59 -24.70
N ASP A 77 -1.62 12.29 -24.15
CA ASP A 77 -0.52 11.55 -24.78
C ASP A 77 -0.63 10.03 -24.56
N SER A 78 -1.83 9.51 -24.26
CA SER A 78 -2.11 8.10 -23.92
C SER A 78 -1.33 7.53 -22.72
N LYS A 79 -0.56 8.35 -21.99
CA LYS A 79 0.17 7.94 -20.79
C LYS A 79 -0.80 7.74 -19.62
N VAL A 80 -0.65 6.61 -18.93
CA VAL A 80 -1.44 6.28 -17.73
C VAL A 80 -0.75 6.81 -16.49
N TYR A 81 -1.51 7.41 -15.58
CA TYR A 81 -1.02 7.92 -14.31
C TYR A 81 -1.99 7.63 -13.16
N THR A 82 -1.42 7.49 -11.95
CA THR A 82 -2.20 7.38 -10.71
C THR A 82 -2.42 8.77 -10.11
N ARG A 83 -3.57 8.98 -9.47
CA ARG A 83 -3.84 10.18 -8.67
C ARG A 83 -3.17 10.04 -7.31
N ASN A 84 -2.44 11.07 -6.86
CA ASN A 84 -2.03 11.16 -5.47
C ASN A 84 -3.19 11.74 -4.64
N VAL A 85 -3.55 11.08 -3.54
CA VAL A 85 -4.58 11.58 -2.62
C VAL A 85 -3.91 12.46 -1.57
N VAL A 86 -4.23 13.75 -1.57
CA VAL A 86 -3.72 14.73 -0.61
C VAL A 86 -4.90 15.36 0.12
N TYR A 87 -4.93 15.25 1.44
CA TYR A 87 -5.88 16.01 2.26
C TYR A 87 -5.29 17.39 2.53
N ASN A 88 -6.08 18.44 2.32
CA ASN A 88 -5.62 19.82 2.48
C ASN A 88 -5.57 20.28 3.94
N GLU A 89 -6.15 19.52 4.86
CA GLU A 89 -6.21 19.85 6.29
C GLU A 89 -5.42 18.82 7.10
N PRO A 90 -4.64 19.26 8.11
CA PRO A 90 -4.13 18.33 9.11
C PRO A 90 -5.33 17.75 9.87
N LEU A 91 -5.37 16.42 9.99
CA LEU A 91 -6.36 15.75 10.83
C LEU A 91 -6.10 16.19 12.29
N GLU A 92 -6.91 17.14 12.77
CA GLU A 92 -7.03 17.47 14.20
C GLU A 92 -7.80 16.40 14.96
#